data_AF-A0A397IY86-F1
#
_entry.id   AF-A0A397IY86-F1
#
_cell.length_a   1.000
_cell.length_b   1.000
_cell.length_c   1.000
_cell.angle_alpha   90.00
_cell.angle_beta   90.00
_cell.angle_gamma   90.00
#
_symmetry.space_group_name_H-M   'P 1'
#
loop_
_entity.id
_entity.type
_entity.pdbx_description
1 polymer ?
#
loop_
_entity_poly.entity_id
_entity_poly.type
_entity_poly.pdbx_seq_one_letter_code
_entity_poly.pdbx_strand_id
1 'polypeptide(L)'
;MSQLKQINALALRLRLQGETYIRFGKYNEALIDFNKLLGLEPNNYLALRLRGETYLNLKKFNEALTDFNQLLEIQPNNRVLHNEIIEKYNQILEIEPNNALALRLQGETYQNFKKI
;
A
#
# COMPACT_ATOMS: atom_id res chain seq x y z
N MET A 1 -15.37 6.64 28.01
CA MET A 1 -14.22 6.77 27.08
C MET A 1 -14.68 7.50 25.83
N SER A 2 -13.90 8.43 25.27
CA SER A 2 -14.31 9.20 24.09
C SER A 2 -14.36 8.34 22.82
N GLN A 3 -15.24 8.68 21.88
CA GLN A 3 -15.38 8.01 20.57
C GLN A 3 -14.04 7.97 19.80
N LEU A 4 -13.26 9.06 19.86
CA LEU A 4 -11.92 9.13 19.28
C LEU A 4 -10.96 8.07 19.85
N LYS A 5 -10.98 7.84 21.17
CA LYS A 5 -10.13 6.81 21.80
C LYS A 5 -10.51 5.41 21.33
N GLN A 6 -11.79 5.15 21.05
CA GLN A 6 -12.27 3.87 20.55
C GLN A 6 -11.85 3.63 19.10
N ILE A 7 -11.95 4.65 18.23
CA ILE A 7 -11.51 4.57 16.84
C ILE A 7 -10.01 4.28 16.76
N ASN A 8 -9.18 5.01 17.53
CA ASN A 8 -7.74 4.78 17.54
C ASN A 8 -7.36 3.38 18.03
N ALA A 9 -8.06 2.89 19.07
CA ALA A 9 -7.84 1.54 19.59
C ALA A 9 -8.24 0.45 18.56
N LEU A 10 -9.36 0.65 17.86
CA LEU A 10 -9.80 -0.26 16.80
C LEU A 10 -8.83 -0.26 15.63
N ALA A 11 -8.37 0.92 15.20
CA ALA A 11 -7.42 1.06 14.11
C ALA A 11 -6.10 0.34 14.41
N LEU A 12 -5.56 0.54 15.61
CA LEU A 12 -4.37 -0.17 16.08
C LEU A 12 -4.58 -1.69 16.11
N ARG A 13 -5.73 -2.15 16.61
CA ARG A 13 -6.06 -3.57 16.67
C ARG A 13 -6.08 -4.21 15.27
N LEU A 14 -6.78 -3.58 14.33
CA LEU A 14 -6.90 -4.06 12.95
C LEU A 14 -5.52 -4.17 12.28
N ARG A 15 -4.68 -3.15 12.45
CA ARG A 15 -3.31 -3.17 11.91
C ARG A 15 -2.50 -4.36 12.47
N LEU A 16 -2.48 -4.52 13.79
CA LEU A 16 -1.69 -5.58 14.45
C LEU A 16 -2.21 -6.99 14.09
N GLN A 17 -3.53 -7.15 13.92
CA GLN A 17 -4.11 -8.42 13.45
C GLN A 17 -3.72 -8.70 12.00
N GLY A 18 -3.83 -7.71 11.11
CA GLY A 18 -3.40 -7.84 9.71
C GLY A 18 -1.92 -8.24 9.57
N GLU A 19 -1.02 -7.57 10.29
CA GLU A 19 0.41 -7.95 10.32
C GLU A 19 0.63 -9.36 10.86
N THR A 20 -0.14 -9.78 11.86
CA THR A 20 -0.07 -11.14 12.40
C THR A 20 -0.51 -12.15 11.34
N TYR A 21 -1.56 -11.87 10.60
CA TYR A 21 -2.01 -12.71 9.50
C TYR A 21 -0.98 -12.82 8.38
N ILE A 22 -0.32 -11.71 8.00
CA ILE A 22 0.81 -11.74 7.04
C ILE A 22 1.91 -12.71 7.51
N ARG A 23 2.32 -12.63 8.79
CA ARG A 23 3.36 -13.53 9.34
C ARG A 23 3.00 -15.01 9.28
N PHE A 24 1.70 -15.33 9.27
CA PHE A 24 1.19 -16.70 9.13
C PHE A 24 0.79 -17.06 7.69
N GLY A 25 1.08 -16.21 6.69
CA GLY A 25 0.71 -16.44 5.29
C GLY A 25 -0.80 -16.32 5.00
N LYS A 26 -1.57 -15.77 5.94
CA LYS A 26 -3.03 -15.62 5.86
C LYS A 26 -3.40 -14.30 5.18
N TYR A 27 -3.02 -14.15 3.92
CA TYR A 27 -3.09 -12.87 3.21
C TYR A 27 -4.52 -12.36 3.03
N ASN A 28 -5.51 -13.22 2.77
CA ASN A 28 -6.90 -12.79 2.60
C ASN A 28 -7.49 -12.23 3.90
N GLU A 29 -7.18 -12.84 5.04
CA GLU A 29 -7.56 -12.34 6.36
C GLU A 29 -6.88 -11.00 6.67
N ALA A 30 -5.61 -10.83 6.32
CA ALA A 30 -4.91 -9.55 6.43
C ALA A 30 -5.60 -8.46 5.60
N LEU A 31 -5.99 -8.75 4.35
CA LEU A 31 -6.71 -7.82 3.49
C LEU A 31 -8.05 -7.37 4.11
N ILE A 32 -8.79 -8.27 4.76
CA ILE A 32 -10.05 -7.91 5.43
C ILE A 32 -9.81 -6.85 6.51
N ASP A 33 -8.78 -7.02 7.33
CA ASP A 33 -8.46 -6.08 8.40
C ASP A 33 -7.93 -4.74 7.87
N PHE A 34 -7.06 -4.76 6.84
CA PHE A 34 -6.59 -3.52 6.22
C PHE A 34 -7.71 -2.76 5.50
N ASN A 35 -8.66 -3.46 4.85
CA ASN A 35 -9.82 -2.82 4.22
C ASN A 35 -10.69 -2.12 5.27
N LYS A 36 -10.93 -2.76 6.42
CA LYS A 36 -11.65 -2.13 7.53
C LYS A 36 -10.90 -0.92 8.08
N LEU A 37 -9.58 -1.04 8.26
CA LEU A 37 -8.74 0.05 8.74
C LEU A 37 -8.78 1.25 7.80
N LEU A 38 -8.66 1.02 6.49
CA LEU A 38 -8.74 2.08 5.48
C LEU A 38 -10.17 2.65 5.34
N GLY A 39 -11.20 1.90 5.72
CA GLY A 39 -12.56 2.45 5.87
C GLY A 39 -12.69 3.44 7.03
N LEU A 40 -11.87 3.29 8.09
CA LEU A 40 -11.82 4.23 9.22
C LEU A 40 -10.87 5.40 8.95
N GLU A 41 -9.73 5.10 8.34
CA GLU A 41 -8.63 6.02 8.09
C GLU A 41 -8.13 5.85 6.63
N PRO A 42 -8.78 6.49 5.65
CA PRO A 42 -8.50 6.25 4.22
C PRO A 42 -7.07 6.54 3.78
N ASN A 43 -6.39 7.44 4.48
CA ASN A 43 -5.00 7.82 4.23
C ASN A 43 -4.03 7.22 5.26
N ASN A 44 -4.41 6.12 5.94
CA ASN A 44 -3.49 5.45 6.85
C ASN A 44 -2.32 4.84 6.06
N TYR A 45 -1.17 5.51 6.17
CA TYR A 45 0.04 5.16 5.43
C TYR A 45 0.48 3.71 5.62
N LEU A 46 0.49 3.22 6.87
CA LEU A 46 0.92 1.85 7.17
C LEU A 46 -0.07 0.82 6.59
N ALA A 47 -1.36 1.09 6.67
CA ALA A 47 -2.38 0.20 6.13
C ALA A 47 -2.29 0.09 4.61
N LEU A 48 -2.13 1.21 3.89
CA LEU A 48 -1.91 1.21 2.44
C LEU A 48 -0.66 0.43 2.06
N ARG A 49 0.47 0.69 2.73
CA ARG A 49 1.74 -0.03 2.48
C ARG A 49 1.59 -1.53 2.68
N LEU A 50 1.07 -1.95 3.83
CA LEU A 50 0.93 -3.37 4.17
C LEU A 50 -0.09 -4.08 3.27
N ARG A 51 -1.18 -3.39 2.88
CA ARG A 51 -2.16 -3.94 1.94
C ARG A 51 -1.58 -4.09 0.55
N GLY A 52 -0.82 -3.11 0.05
CA GLY A 52 -0.09 -3.21 -1.21
C GLY A 52 0.90 -4.37 -1.25
N GLU A 53 1.70 -4.53 -0.18
CA GLU A 53 2.60 -5.69 -0.04
C GLU A 53 1.84 -7.03 0.05
N THR A 54 0.69 -7.05 0.72
CA THR A 54 -0.17 -8.25 0.79
C THR A 54 -0.74 -8.61 -0.59
N TYR A 55 -1.14 -7.62 -1.38
CA TYR A 55 -1.58 -7.82 -2.76
C TYR A 55 -0.46 -8.34 -3.66
N LEU A 56 0.78 -7.87 -3.49
CA LEU A 56 1.94 -8.44 -4.20
C LEU A 56 2.13 -9.94 -3.90
N ASN A 57 2.03 -10.34 -2.63
CA ASN A 57 2.14 -11.76 -2.24
C ASN A 57 1.04 -12.62 -2.89
N LEU A 58 -0.14 -12.03 -3.13
CA LEU A 58 -1.27 -12.67 -3.81
C LEU A 58 -1.24 -12.52 -5.34
N LYS A 59 -0.21 -11.89 -5.92
CA LYS A 59 -0.11 -11.54 -7.35
C LYS A 59 -1.29 -10.70 -7.88
N LYS A 60 -1.89 -9.90 -7.00
CA LYS A 60 -2.94 -8.92 -7.33
C LYS A 60 -2.32 -7.57 -7.63
N PHE A 61 -1.62 -7.49 -8.76
CA PHE A 61 -0.70 -6.39 -9.02
C PHE A 61 -1.38 -5.04 -9.18
N ASN A 62 -2.54 -4.97 -9.83
CA ASN A 62 -3.24 -3.69 -10.03
C ASN A 62 -3.75 -3.08 -8.73
N GLU A 63 -4.21 -3.91 -7.80
CA GLU A 63 -4.60 -3.48 -6.46
C GLU A 63 -3.38 -2.99 -5.66
N ALA A 64 -2.24 -3.68 -5.75
CA ALA A 64 -0.99 -3.24 -5.13
C ALA A 64 -0.52 -1.88 -5.67
N LEU A 65 -0.52 -1.71 -6.99
CA LEU A 65 -0.16 -0.48 -7.68
C LEU A 65 -1.01 0.71 -7.22
N THR A 66 -2.31 0.49 -7.02
CA THR A 66 -3.24 1.52 -6.55
C THR A 66 -2.87 2.00 -5.15
N ASP A 67 -2.60 1.08 -4.22
CA ASP A 67 -2.21 1.42 -2.85
C ASP A 67 -0.85 2.14 -2.80
N PHE A 68 0.13 1.68 -3.59
CA PHE A 68 1.44 2.31 -3.67
C PHE A 68 1.39 3.71 -4.28
N ASN A 69 0.57 3.93 -5.30
CA ASN A 69 0.38 5.26 -5.86
C ASN A 69 -0.22 6.23 -4.83
N GLN A 70 -1.19 5.77 -4.03
CA GLN A 70 -1.77 6.59 -2.97
C GLN A 70 -0.73 7.01 -1.90
N LEU A 71 0.28 6.18 -1.62
CA LEU A 71 1.39 6.58 -0.75
C LEU A 71 2.17 7.79 -1.31
N LEU A 72 2.40 7.82 -2.62
CA LEU A 72 3.05 8.95 -3.29
C LEU A 72 2.20 10.21 -3.25
N GLU A 73 0.87 10.08 -3.32
CA GLU A 73 -0.05 11.22 -3.16
C GLU A 73 -0.02 11.79 -1.73
N ILE A 74 0.14 10.92 -0.71
CA ILE A 74 0.25 11.34 0.70
C ILE A 74 1.60 12.01 0.99
N GLN A 75 2.69 11.52 0.40
CA GLN A 75 4.04 12.06 0.60
C GLN A 75 4.73 12.39 -0.72
N PRO A 76 4.24 13.42 -1.45
CA PRO A 76 4.69 13.69 -2.82
C PRO A 76 6.17 14.09 -2.90
N ASN A 77 6.72 14.70 -1.85
CA ASN A 77 8.10 15.18 -1.82
C ASN A 77 9.08 14.22 -1.11
N ASN A 78 8.66 12.99 -0.80
CA ASN A 78 9.52 12.01 -0.14
C ASN A 78 10.32 11.21 -1.17
N ARG A 79 11.56 11.65 -1.43
CA ARG A 79 12.46 11.01 -2.40
C ARG A 79 12.75 9.52 -2.09
N VAL A 80 12.83 9.15 -0.82
CA VAL A 80 13.05 7.75 -0.41
C VAL A 80 11.83 6.90 -0.76
N LEU A 81 10.62 7.40 -0.51
CA LEU A 81 9.39 6.71 -0.87
C LEU A 81 9.25 6.54 -2.38
N HIS A 82 9.57 7.57 -3.18
CA HIS A 82 9.54 7.45 -4.64
C HIS A 82 10.42 6.31 -5.15
N ASN A 83 11.65 6.22 -4.63
CA ASN A 83 12.56 5.11 -4.97
C ASN A 83 11.95 3.76 -4.58
N GLU A 84 11.41 3.63 -3.35
CA GLU A 84 10.77 2.41 -2.88
C GLU A 84 9.62 1.98 -3.81
N ILE A 85 8.74 2.90 -4.20
CA ILE A 85 7.61 2.59 -5.07
C ILE A 85 8.05 2.25 -6.49
N ILE A 86 9.07 2.92 -7.03
CA ILE A 86 9.66 2.57 -8.32
C ILE A 86 10.19 1.14 -8.31
N GLU A 87 10.84 0.71 -7.23
CA GLU A 87 11.29 -0.68 -7.06
C GLU A 87 10.11 -1.67 -7.04
N LYS A 88 9.00 -1.33 -6.36
CA LYS A 88 7.78 -2.16 -6.40
C LYS A 88 7.20 -2.26 -7.81
N TYR A 89 7.20 -1.17 -8.57
CA TYR A 89 6.73 -1.18 -9.96
C TYR A 89 7.64 -2.04 -10.85
N ASN A 90 8.96 -1.95 -10.68
CA ASN A 90 9.92 -2.81 -11.37
C ASN A 90 9.68 -4.29 -11.08
N GLN A 91 9.48 -4.64 -9.81
CA GLN A 91 9.16 -6.02 -9.41
C GLN A 91 7.91 -6.55 -10.12
N ILE A 92 6.88 -5.71 -10.27
CA ILE A 92 5.66 -6.09 -11.00
C ILE A 92 5.95 -6.28 -12.48
N LEU A 93 6.70 -5.36 -13.10
CA LEU A 93 7.04 -5.41 -14.53
C LEU A 93 7.99 -6.56 -14.89
N GLU A 94 8.80 -7.05 -13.95
CA GLU A 94 9.58 -8.28 -14.15
C GLU A 94 8.66 -9.52 -14.31
N ILE A 95 7.50 -9.52 -13.65
CA ILE A 95 6.54 -10.63 -13.68
C ILE A 95 5.49 -10.44 -14.79
N GLU A 96 5.01 -9.21 -14.96
CA GLU A 96 4.04 -8.78 -15.98
C GLU A 96 4.58 -7.58 -16.77
N PRO A 97 5.47 -7.80 -17.76
CA PRO A 97 6.12 -6.72 -18.52
C PRO A 97 5.16 -5.79 -19.25
N ASN A 98 3.96 -6.29 -19.58
CA ASN A 98 2.93 -5.56 -20.30
C ASN A 98 1.84 -4.97 -19.38
N ASN A 99 2.07 -4.90 -18.05
CA ASN A 99 1.12 -4.30 -17.15
C ASN A 99 1.02 -2.78 -17.41
N ALA A 100 -0.04 -2.38 -18.12
CA ALA A 100 -0.24 -1.01 -18.56
C ALA A 100 -0.33 -0.01 -17.40
N LEU A 101 -0.90 -0.42 -16.27
CA LEU A 101 -1.00 0.44 -15.09
C LEU A 101 0.38 0.67 -14.47
N ALA A 102 1.20 -0.38 -14.33
CA ALA A 102 2.55 -0.26 -13.81
C ALA A 102 3.44 0.64 -14.69
N LEU A 103 3.42 0.44 -16.01
CA LEU A 103 4.17 1.28 -16.96
C LEU A 103 3.78 2.76 -16.86
N ARG A 104 2.47 3.04 -16.80
CA ARG A 104 1.94 4.40 -16.67
C ARG A 104 2.38 5.05 -15.37
N LEU A 105 2.10 4.39 -14.23
CA LEU A 105 2.43 4.93 -12.92
C LEU A 105 3.93 5.10 -12.74
N GLN A 106 4.74 4.18 -13.25
CA GLN A 106 6.19 4.31 -13.22
C GLN A 106 6.68 5.54 -13.98
N GLY A 107 6.16 5.79 -15.19
CA GLY A 107 6.48 6.98 -15.97
C GLY A 107 6.14 8.27 -15.22
N GLU A 108 4.94 8.33 -14.61
CA GLU A 108 4.49 9.45 -13.79
C GLU A 108 5.40 9.66 -12.56
N THR A 109 5.74 8.59 -11.83
CA THR A 109 6.61 8.66 -10.64
C THR A 109 8.02 9.14 -11.02
N TYR A 110 8.62 8.66 -12.11
CA TYR A 110 9.94 9.13 -12.56
C TYR A 110 9.94 10.62 -12.93
N GLN A 111 8.86 11.12 -13.56
CA GLN A 111 8.75 12.54 -13.89
C GLN A 111 8.66 13.39 -12.64
N ASN A 112 7.93 12.94 -11.62
CA ASN A 112 7.80 13.65 -10.36
C ASN A 112 9.12 13.60 -9.56
N PHE A 113 9.80 12.45 -9.54
CA PHE A 113 11.10 12.28 -8.89
C PHE A 113 12.17 13.25 -9.40
N LYS A 114 12.15 13.60 -10.70
CA LYS A 114 13.09 14.58 -11.28
C LYS A 114 12.84 16.02 -10.82
N LYS A 115 11.66 16.32 -10.25
CA LYS A 115 11.25 17.67 -9.84
C LYS A 115 11.52 17.96 -8.35
N ILE A 116 11.94 16.96 -7.58
CA ILE A 116 12.15 17.02 -6.13
C ILE A 116 13.63 16.79 -5.82
#